data_AF-A0A0B8N6K7-F1
#
_entry.id   AF-A0A0B8N6K7-F1
#
_cell.length_a   1.000
_cell.length_b   1.000
_cell.length_c   1.000
_cell.angle_alpha   90.00
_cell.angle_beta   90.00
_cell.angle_gamma   90.00
#
_symmetry.space_group_name_H-M   'P 1'
#
loop_
_entity.id
_entity.type
_entity.pdbx_description
1 polymer ?
#
loop_
_entity_poly.entity_id
_entity_poly.type
_entity_poly.pdbx_seq_one_letter_code
_entity_poly.pdbx_strand_id
1 'polypeptide(L)'
;MSTPSAQTKSTTAFLAQAMIAFGISFSALVIGIAYLPLDIWQRGFLLMAMLFLVSSSFTLAKVIRDQHESTRVTHRIDEARMAKLMAEHDPFKIN
;
A
#
# COMPACT_ATOMS: atom_id res chain seq x y z
N MET A 1 26.97 10.58 -1.96
CA MET A 1 26.69 9.75 -0.77
C MET A 1 25.29 9.19 -0.90
N SER A 2 25.16 7.97 -1.41
CA SER A 2 23.90 7.23 -1.48
C SER A 2 23.62 6.63 -0.10
N THR A 3 22.63 7.15 0.60
CA THR A 3 22.13 6.55 1.83
C THR A 3 21.43 5.23 1.47
N PRO A 4 21.86 4.08 2.02
CA PRO A 4 21.12 2.85 1.83
C PRO A 4 19.82 3.00 2.62
N SER A 5 18.71 3.20 1.91
CA SER A 5 17.36 3.12 2.47
C SER A 5 17.20 1.70 3.04
N ALA A 6 17.38 1.58 4.36
CA ALA A 6 17.12 0.35 5.10
C ALA A 6 15.64 0.04 4.92
N GLN A 7 15.33 -0.83 3.97
CA GLN A 7 13.98 -1.23 3.66
C GLN A 7 13.46 -2.09 4.81
N THR A 8 12.83 -1.46 5.79
CA THR A 8 12.20 -2.14 6.93
C THR A 8 11.05 -2.99 6.40
N LYS A 9 11.30 -4.28 6.16
CA LYS A 9 10.23 -5.25 5.93
C LYS A 9 9.32 -5.19 7.15
N SER A 10 8.07 -4.78 6.98
CA SER A 10 7.10 -4.82 8.06
C SER A 10 6.98 -6.27 8.56
N THR A 11 7.24 -6.47 9.85
CA THR A 11 7.16 -7.81 10.44
C THR A 11 5.70 -8.26 10.48
N THR A 12 5.47 -9.57 10.40
CA THR A 12 4.12 -10.17 10.39
C THR A 12 3.25 -9.70 11.57
N ALA A 13 3.87 -9.35 12.70
CA ALA A 13 3.16 -8.81 13.87
C ALA A 13 2.49 -7.44 13.60
N PHE A 14 3.15 -6.53 12.88
CA PHE A 14 2.55 -5.22 12.53
C PHE A 14 1.38 -5.37 11.56
N LEU A 15 1.45 -6.34 10.64
CA LEU A 15 0.34 -6.67 9.75
C LEU A 15 -0.87 -7.20 10.55
N ALA A 16 -0.63 -8.14 11.46
CA ALA A 16 -1.67 -8.69 12.32
C ALA A 16 -2.33 -7.60 13.19
N GLN A 17 -1.52 -6.72 13.79
CA GLN A 17 -2.02 -5.57 14.55
C GLN A 17 -2.92 -4.66 13.71
N ALA A 18 -2.50 -4.32 12.49
CA ALA A 18 -3.28 -3.47 11.60
C ALA A 18 -4.62 -4.11 11.21
N MET A 19 -4.63 -5.42 10.92
CA MET A 19 -5.85 -6.18 10.62
C MET A 19 -6.81 -6.21 11.81
N ILE A 20 -6.30 -6.43 13.02
CA ILE A 20 -7.11 -6.44 14.25
C ILE A 20 -7.68 -5.04 14.52
N ALA A 21 -6.86 -3.99 14.44
CA ALA A 21 -7.30 -2.62 14.68
C ALA A 21 -8.37 -2.18 13.65
N PHE A 22 -8.19 -2.56 12.38
CA PHE A 22 -9.18 -2.32 11.33
C PHE A 22 -10.50 -3.05 11.65
N GLY A 23 -10.44 -4.33 12.02
CA GLY A 23 -11.60 -5.11 12.40
C GLY A 23 -12.38 -4.47 13.57
N ILE A 24 -11.69 -4.09 14.64
CA ILE A 24 -12.30 -3.41 15.79
C ILE A 24 -12.96 -2.10 15.38
N SER A 25 -12.26 -1.26 14.59
CA SER A 25 -12.76 0.03 14.13
C SER A 25 -13.99 -0.13 13.22
N PHE A 26 -13.96 -1.10 12.31
CA PHE A 26 -15.06 -1.41 11.42
C PHE A 26 -16.29 -1.90 12.21
N SER A 27 -16.11 -2.83 13.15
CA SER A 27 -17.18 -3.31 14.02
C SER A 27 -17.76 -2.18 14.88
N ALA A 28 -16.92 -1.33 15.45
CA ALA A 28 -17.37 -0.18 16.25
C ALA A 28 -18.24 0.78 15.42
N LEU A 29 -17.89 1.03 14.15
CA LEU A 29 -18.68 1.85 13.24
C LEU A 29 -20.03 1.21 12.91
N VAL A 30 -20.05 -0.09 12.60
CA VAL A 30 -21.28 -0.85 12.33
C VAL A 30 -22.22 -0.82 13.54
N ILE A 31 -21.68 -1.06 14.74
CA ILE A 31 -22.43 -1.00 16.00
C ILE A 31 -22.95 0.42 16.23
N GLY A 32 -22.14 1.46 16.01
CA GLY A 32 -22.55 2.85 16.12
C GLY A 32 -23.72 3.20 15.19
N ILE A 33 -23.69 2.74 13.94
CA ILE A 33 -24.79 2.91 12.99
C ILE A 33 -26.06 2.16 13.46
N ALA A 34 -25.91 0.99 14.08
CA ALA A 34 -27.04 0.20 14.59
C ALA A 34 -27.71 0.82 15.82
N TYR A 35 -26.94 1.42 16.73
CA TYR A 35 -27.46 2.09 17.93
C TYR A 35 -28.05 3.48 17.65
N LEU A 36 -27.81 4.05 16.46
CA LEU A 36 -28.35 5.36 16.11
C LEU A 36 -29.89 5.28 15.91
N PRO A 37 -30.67 6.16 16.56
CA PRO A 37 -32.13 6.22 16.41
C PRO A 37 -32.50 6.90 15.07
N LEU A 38 -32.23 6.20 13.97
CA LEU A 38 -32.53 6.63 12.61
C LEU A 38 -33.61 5.73 11.98
N ASP A 39 -34.25 6.26 10.94
CA ASP A 39 -35.13 5.48 10.08
C ASP A 39 -34.36 4.39 9.33
N ILE A 40 -35.04 3.31 8.96
CA ILE A 40 -34.46 2.17 8.27
C ILE A 40 -33.79 2.57 6.96
N TRP A 41 -34.35 3.56 6.24
CA TRP A 41 -33.80 4.03 4.98
C TRP A 41 -32.48 4.78 5.15
N GLN A 42 -32.41 5.66 6.15
CA GLN A 42 -31.22 6.44 6.46
C GLN A 42 -30.09 5.53 6.94
N ARG A 43 -30.43 4.52 7.76
CA ARG A 43 -29.49 3.49 8.18
C ARG A 43 -28.95 2.69 6.99
N GLY A 44 -29.82 2.32 6.06
CA GLY A 44 -29.43 1.63 4.82
C GLY A 44 -28.45 2.45 3.97
N PHE A 45 -28.72 3.75 3.79
CA PHE A 45 -27.82 4.66 3.10
C PHE A 45 -26.43 4.73 3.76
N LEU A 46 -26.38 4.87 5.09
CA LEU A 46 -25.12 4.92 5.83
C LEU A 46 -24.33 3.62 5.73
N LEU A 47 -25.00 2.46 5.80
CA LEU A 47 -24.34 1.16 5.63
C LEU A 47 -23.77 1.01 4.22
N MET A 48 -24.52 1.39 3.18
CA MET A 48 -24.05 1.34 1.80
C MET A 48 -22.88 2.29 1.55
N ALA A 49 -22.98 3.53 2.05
CA ALA A 49 -21.90 4.51 1.96
C ALA A 49 -20.64 4.01 2.67
N MET A 50 -20.78 3.42 3.86
CA MET A 50 -19.67 2.83 4.62
C MET A 50 -19.00 1.69 3.85
N LEU A 51 -19.77 0.73 3.32
CA LEU A 51 -19.22 -0.39 2.55
C LEU A 51 -18.48 0.09 1.29
N PHE A 52 -19.06 1.05 0.56
CA PHE A 52 -18.46 1.59 -0.65
C PHE A 52 -17.17 2.38 -0.35
N LEU A 53 -17.18 3.19 0.71
CA LEU A 53 -16.02 3.97 1.15
C LEU A 53 -14.87 3.04 1.56
N VAL A 54 -15.15 2.00 2.34
CA VAL A 54 -14.15 1.00 2.77
C VAL A 54 -13.55 0.28 1.55
N SER A 55 -14.38 -0.18 0.62
CA SER A 55 -13.95 -0.85 -0.60
C SER A 55 -13.06 0.05 -1.49
N SER A 56 -13.48 1.31 -1.68
CA SER A 56 -12.71 2.30 -2.44
C SER A 56 -11.36 2.62 -1.78
N SER A 57 -11.34 2.75 -0.44
CA SER A 57 -10.11 2.99 0.32
C SER A 57 -9.10 1.84 0.16
N PHE A 58 -9.55 0.59 0.21
CA PHE A 58 -8.67 -0.57 -0.05
C PHE A 58 -8.16 -0.61 -1.48
N THR A 59 -9.02 -0.31 -2.45
CA THR A 59 -8.63 -0.23 -3.86
C THR A 59 -7.55 0.83 -4.07
N LEU A 60 -7.75 2.02 -3.49
CA LEU A 60 -6.78 3.11 -3.54
C LEU A 60 -5.46 2.72 -2.87
N ALA A 61 -5.51 2.08 -1.69
CA ALA A 61 -4.32 1.59 -1.00
C ALA A 61 -3.55 0.56 -1.84
N LYS A 62 -4.26 -0.33 -2.54
CA LYS A 62 -3.65 -1.29 -3.47
C LYS A 62 -2.98 -0.56 -4.63
N VAL A 63 -3.65 0.39 -5.28
CA VAL A 63 -3.08 1.18 -6.39
C VAL A 63 -1.80 1.91 -5.95
N ILE A 64 -1.79 2.52 -4.77
CA ILE A 64 -0.60 3.20 -4.24
C ILE A 64 0.54 2.20 -3.98
N ARG A 65 0.24 1.02 -3.43
CA ARG A 65 1.22 -0.03 -3.20
C ARG A 65 1.80 -0.55 -4.52
N ASP A 66 0.95 -0.79 -5.50
CA ASP A 66 1.33 -1.27 -6.83
C ASP A 66 2.21 -0.23 -7.55
N GLN A 67 1.93 1.08 -7.38
CA GLN A 67 2.79 2.16 -7.86
C GLN A 67 4.18 2.14 -7.20
N HIS A 68 4.25 2.01 -5.87
CA HIS A 68 5.53 1.92 -5.15
C HIS A 68 6.36 0.70 -5.59
N GLU A 69 5.73 -0.44 -5.87
CA GLU A 69 6.42 -1.62 -6.38
C GLU A 69 6.92 -1.43 -7.82
N SER A 70 6.10 -0.86 -8.69
CA SER A 70 6.47 -0.54 -10.08
C SER A 70 7.69 0.38 -10.15
N THR A 71 7.69 1.48 -9.40
CA THR A 71 8.83 2.41 -9.32
C THR A 71 10.11 1.72 -8.83
N ARG A 72 10.00 0.76 -7.92
CA ARG A 72 11.17 0.00 -7.45
C ARG A 72 11.72 -0.92 -8.55
N VAL A 73 10.86 -1.55 -9.36
CA VAL A 73 11.28 -2.45 -10.43
C VAL A 73 12.02 -1.69 -11.54
N THR A 74 11.51 -0.53 -11.95
CA THR A 74 12.16 0.30 -12.98
C THR A 74 13.56 0.74 -12.56
N HIS A 75 13.74 1.22 -11.31
CA HIS A 75 15.06 1.59 -10.80
C HIS A 75 16.10 0.45 -10.86
N ARG A 76 15.71 -0.78 -10.54
CA ARG A 76 16.64 -1.94 -10.59
C ARG A 76 17.00 -2.33 -12.02
N ILE A 77 16.07 -2.17 -12.96
CA ILE A 77 16.33 -2.43 -14.39
C ILE A 77 17.28 -1.38 -14.95
N ASP A 78 17.08 -0.11 -14.59
CA ASP A 78 17.97 0.98 -15.00
C ASP A 78 19.37 0.77 -14.43
N GLU A 79 19.52 0.44 -13.14
CA GLU A 79 20.81 0.10 -12.54
C GLU A 79 21.50 -1.08 -13.25
N ALA A 80 20.77 -2.16 -13.56
CA ALA A 80 21.33 -3.31 -14.26
C ALA A 80 21.74 -2.98 -15.71
N ARG A 81 20.95 -2.16 -16.41
CA ARG A 81 21.29 -1.69 -17.76
C ARG A 81 22.49 -0.75 -17.74
N MET A 82 22.56 0.17 -16.80
CA MET A 82 23.71 1.06 -16.61
C MET A 82 24.96 0.25 -16.26
N ALA A 83 24.86 -0.72 -15.35
CA ALA A 83 25.98 -1.62 -15.01
C ALA A 83 26.46 -2.42 -16.22
N LYS A 84 25.54 -2.90 -17.08
CA LYS A 84 25.91 -3.57 -18.33
C LYS A 84 26.59 -2.62 -19.32
N LEU A 85 26.07 -1.41 -19.51
CA LEU A 85 26.68 -0.41 -20.38
C LEU A 85 28.08 -0.03 -19.90
N MET A 86 28.29 0.11 -18.59
CA MET A 86 29.61 0.35 -17.99
C MET A 86 30.56 -0.85 -18.12
N ALA A 87 30.04 -2.08 -18.10
CA ALA A 87 30.85 -3.28 -18.30
C ALA A 87 31.23 -3.51 -19.78
N GLU A 88 30.36 -3.10 -20.71
CA GLU A 88 30.57 -3.22 -22.15
C GLU A 88 31.44 -2.07 -22.69
N HIS A 89 31.29 -0.86 -22.14
CA HIS A 89 32.23 0.25 -22.32
C HIS A 89 33.22 0.26 -21.16
N ASP A 90 34.26 -0.57 -21.24
CA ASP A 90 35.43 -0.49 -20.37
C ASP A 90 36.50 0.40 -21.05
N PRO A 91 36.55 1.71 -20.78
CA PRO A 91 37.54 2.63 -21.38
C PRO A 91 38.98 2.37 -20.90
N PHE A 92 39.23 1.39 -20.03
CA PHE A 92 40.56 1.09 -19.49
C PHE A 92 41.26 -0.12 -20.14
N LYS A 93 40.64 -0.78 -21.13
CA LYS A 93 41.37 -1.67 -22.06
C LYS A 93 42.02 -0.83 -23.17
N ILE A 94 43.00 -0.03 -22.77
CA ILE A 94 43.95 0.62 -23.68
C ILE A 94 45.12 -0.34 -23.83
N ASN A 95 45.31 -0.89 -25.02
CA ASN A 95 46.57 -1.47 -25.45
C ASN A 95 47.55 -0.33 -25.79
#